data_AF-A0A359KKV6-F1
#
_entry.id   AF-A0A359KKV6-F1
#
_cell.length_a   1.000
_cell.length_b   1.000
_cell.length_c   1.000
_cell.angle_alpha   90.00
_cell.angle_beta   90.00
_cell.angle_gamma   90.00
#
_symmetry.space_group_name_H-M   'P 1'
#
loop_
_entity.id
_entity.type
_entity.pdbx_description
1 polymer ?
#
loop_
_entity_poly.entity_id
_entity_poly.type
_entity_poly.pdbx_seq_one_letter_code
_entity_poly.pdbx_strand_id
1 'polypeptide(L)'
;RAFAEYWVENRAEHSPRGRRALEAELRAKGVDRNVTGDVLEEIDLGEEDAALALARKRLPRLSALDEPTQRRRLAAFLGRRGYEWDVIRPVLDRLYGPGDDGGEGEESE
;
A
#
# COMPACT_ATOMS: atom_id res chain seq x y z
N ARG A 1 -17.13 1.32 -15.87
CA ARG A 1 -16.14 0.22 -15.82
C ARG A 1 -14.87 0.57 -16.57
N ALA A 2 -14.89 0.75 -17.90
CA ALA A 2 -13.69 1.12 -18.70
C ALA A 2 -12.84 2.27 -18.14
N PHE A 3 -13.48 3.33 -17.61
CA PHE A 3 -12.76 4.41 -16.93
C PHE A 3 -11.99 3.97 -15.68
N ALA A 4 -12.56 3.05 -14.90
CA ALA A 4 -11.94 2.55 -13.68
C ALA A 4 -10.73 1.64 -13.99
N GLU A 5 -10.86 0.77 -14.99
CA GLU A 5 -9.77 -0.07 -15.49
C GLU A 5 -8.60 0.79 -15.98
N TYR A 6 -8.88 1.75 -16.87
CA TYR A 6 -7.89 2.72 -17.34
C TYR A 6 -7.22 3.48 -16.18
N TRP A 7 -8.01 3.89 -15.17
CA TRP A 7 -7.48 4.61 -14.02
C TRP A 7 -6.51 3.76 -13.20
N VAL A 8 -6.85 2.49 -12.97
CA VAL A 8 -6.02 1.52 -12.23
C VAL A 8 -4.72 1.25 -12.99
N GLU A 9 -4.79 0.92 -14.28
CA GLU A 9 -3.62 0.68 -15.12
C GLU A 9 -2.67 1.90 -15.15
N ASN A 10 -3.22 3.09 -15.37
CA ASN A 10 -2.43 4.33 -15.40
C ASN A 10 -1.75 4.60 -14.05
N ARG A 11 -2.39 4.25 -12.93
CA ARG A 11 -1.79 4.40 -11.59
C ARG A 11 -0.69 3.38 -11.33
N ALA A 12 -0.88 2.12 -11.74
CA ALA A 12 0.12 1.09 -11.62
C ALA A 12 1.44 1.50 -12.31
N GLU A 13 1.34 2.13 -13.48
CA GLU A 13 2.53 2.55 -14.25
C GLU A 13 3.20 3.81 -13.69
N HIS A 14 2.43 4.84 -13.33
CA HIS A 14 2.97 6.17 -13.06
C HIS A 14 3.07 6.52 -11.56
N SER A 15 2.20 5.97 -10.72
CA SER A 15 2.16 6.31 -9.30
C SER A 15 1.51 5.19 -8.50
N PRO A 16 2.23 4.09 -8.21
CA PRO A 16 1.65 2.95 -7.53
C PRO A 16 1.04 3.34 -6.19
N ARG A 17 -0.19 2.88 -5.99
CA ARG A 17 -1.04 3.10 -4.82
C ARG A 17 -1.60 1.76 -4.40
N GLY A 18 -1.83 1.60 -3.11
CA GLY A 18 -2.56 0.43 -2.66
C GLY A 18 -4.05 0.54 -2.92
N ARG A 19 -4.74 -0.60 -2.84
CA ARG A 19 -6.16 -0.79 -3.16
C ARG A 19 -7.06 0.25 -2.51
N ARG A 20 -6.87 0.58 -1.23
CA ARG A 20 -7.68 1.59 -0.51
C ARG A 20 -7.57 2.99 -1.12
N ALA A 21 -6.37 3.38 -1.54
CA ALA A 21 -6.18 4.68 -2.17
C ALA A 21 -6.80 4.72 -3.57
N LEU A 22 -6.69 3.64 -4.34
CA LEU A 22 -7.34 3.53 -5.65
C LEU A 22 -8.87 3.58 -5.53
N GLU A 23 -9.44 2.88 -4.55
CA GLU A 23 -10.87 2.91 -4.26
C GLU A 23 -11.35 4.33 -3.92
N ALA A 24 -10.62 5.03 -3.04
CA ALA A 24 -10.94 6.42 -2.70
C ALA A 24 -10.85 7.36 -3.91
N GLU A 25 -9.84 7.19 -4.77
CA GLU A 25 -9.69 8.00 -6.00
C GLU A 25 -10.83 7.77 -6.99
N LEU A 26 -11.21 6.51 -7.21
CA LEU A 26 -12.30 6.14 -8.13
C LEU A 26 -13.65 6.67 -7.64
N ARG A 27 -13.94 6.53 -6.34
CA ARG A 27 -15.15 7.08 -5.72
C ARG A 27 -15.20 8.60 -5.81
N ALA A 28 -14.08 9.29 -5.55
CA ALA A 28 -13.99 10.74 -5.68
C ALA A 28 -14.24 11.23 -7.13
N LYS A 29 -14.06 10.35 -8.11
CA LYS A 29 -14.33 10.62 -9.53
C LYS A 29 -15.74 10.23 -9.97
N GLY A 30 -16.59 9.80 -9.03
CA GLY A 30 -17.96 9.41 -9.31
C GLY A 30 -18.12 8.02 -9.91
N VAL A 31 -17.09 7.16 -9.80
CA VAL A 31 -17.23 5.75 -10.15
C VAL A 31 -18.03 5.05 -9.06
N ASP A 32 -19.04 4.28 -9.47
CA ASP A 32 -19.86 3.51 -8.55
C ASP A 32 -19.03 2.52 -7.71
N ARG A 33 -19.46 2.29 -6.47
CA ARG A 33 -18.74 1.43 -5.52
C ARG A 33 -18.65 -0.02 -6.00
N ASN A 34 -19.69 -0.54 -6.65
CA ASN A 34 -19.71 -1.93 -7.12
C ASN A 34 -18.72 -2.06 -8.27
N VAL A 35 -18.78 -1.13 -9.24
CA VAL A 35 -17.82 -1.08 -10.36
C VAL A 35 -16.38 -0.93 -9.87
N THR A 36 -16.16 -0.16 -8.81
CA THR A 36 -14.83 0.02 -8.20
C THR A 36 -14.34 -1.29 -7.57
N GLY A 37 -15.19 -1.96 -6.79
CA GLY A 37 -14.89 -3.24 -6.16
C GLY A 37 -14.55 -4.31 -7.20
N ASP A 38 -15.44 -4.50 -8.18
CA ASP A 38 -15.28 -5.50 -9.25
C ASP A 38 -13.94 -5.33 -9.98
N VAL A 39 -13.62 -4.09 -10.41
CA VAL A 39 -12.38 -3.81 -11.15
C VAL A 39 -11.14 -4.04 -10.29
N LEU A 40 -11.17 -3.66 -9.01
CA LEU A 40 -10.04 -3.86 -8.10
C LEU A 40 -9.87 -5.32 -7.65
N GLU A 41 -10.88 -6.17 -7.81
CA GLU A 41 -10.79 -7.61 -7.54
C GLU A 41 -10.31 -8.40 -8.75
N GLU A 42 -10.66 -7.97 -9.97
CA GLU A 42 -10.25 -8.65 -11.20
C GLU A 42 -8.82 -8.33 -11.64
N ILE A 43 -8.33 -7.12 -11.33
CA ILE A 43 -6.99 -6.68 -11.73
C ILE A 43 -5.98 -7.03 -10.65
N ASP A 44 -4.96 -7.81 -11.02
CA ASP A 44 -3.77 -7.96 -10.19
C ASP A 44 -2.97 -6.65 -10.19
N LEU A 45 -2.99 -5.96 -9.04
CA LEU A 45 -2.33 -4.68 -8.84
C LEU A 45 -0.82 -4.83 -8.59
N GLY A 46 -0.30 -6.05 -8.37
CA GLY A 46 1.09 -6.27 -7.97
C GLY A 46 1.48 -5.49 -6.71
N GLU A 47 0.55 -5.37 -5.75
CA GLU A 47 0.67 -4.43 -4.62
C GLU A 47 1.94 -4.65 -3.80
N GLU A 48 2.32 -5.91 -3.56
CA GLU A 48 3.53 -6.25 -2.80
C GLU A 48 4.80 -5.76 -3.50
N ASP A 49 4.96 -6.02 -4.80
CA ASP A 49 6.14 -5.60 -5.56
C ASP A 49 6.22 -4.07 -5.66
N ALA A 50 5.08 -3.42 -5.87
CA ALA A 50 4.98 -1.96 -5.87
C ALA A 50 5.33 -1.35 -4.50
N ALA A 51 4.78 -1.91 -3.42
CA ALA A 51 5.06 -1.49 -2.05
C ALA A 51 6.54 -1.73 -1.68
N LEU A 52 7.12 -2.87 -2.07
CA LEU A 52 8.53 -3.19 -1.86
C LEU A 52 9.44 -2.21 -2.59
N ALA A 53 9.14 -1.88 -3.84
CA ALA A 53 9.90 -0.88 -4.60
C ALA A 53 9.86 0.50 -3.93
N LEU A 54 8.70 0.92 -3.42
CA LEU A 54 8.55 2.18 -2.68
C LEU A 54 9.30 2.15 -1.33
N ALA A 55 9.21 1.04 -0.60
CA ALA A 55 9.89 0.86 0.67
C ALA A 55 11.42 0.92 0.50
N ARG A 56 11.97 0.22 -0.51
CA ARG A 56 13.40 0.27 -0.86
C ARG A 56 13.87 1.69 -1.21
N LYS A 57 13.06 2.47 -1.94
CA LYS A 57 13.37 3.88 -2.24
C LYS A 57 13.32 4.77 -0.99
N ARG A 58 12.48 4.43 0.00
CA ARG A 58 12.33 5.20 1.24
C ARG A 58 13.39 4.87 2.28
N LEU A 59 13.83 3.61 2.32
CA LEU A 59 14.73 3.05 3.32
C LEU A 59 16.02 3.87 3.56
N PRO A 60 16.75 4.38 2.54
CA PRO A 60 17.94 5.20 2.76
C PRO A 60 17.69 6.47 3.57
N ARG A 61 16.46 7.00 3.59
CA ARG A 61 16.09 8.19 4.39
C ARG A 61 15.88 7.89 5.87
N LEU A 62 15.88 6.61 6.24
CA LEU A 62 15.64 6.12 7.60
C LEU A 62 16.89 5.44 8.19
N SER A 63 18.02 5.44 7.47
CA SER A 63 19.23 4.69 7.84
C SER A 63 19.86 5.11 9.18
N ALA A 64 19.56 6.30 9.68
CA ALA A 64 20.03 6.79 10.97
C ALA A 64 19.20 6.29 12.17
N LEU A 65 18.13 5.54 11.93
CA LEU A 65 17.20 5.08 12.96
C LEU A 65 17.44 3.60 13.28
N ASP A 66 17.03 3.17 14.47
CA ASP A 66 16.97 1.76 14.84
C ASP A 66 15.92 1.00 14.01
N GLU A 67 16.15 -0.30 13.81
CA GLU A 67 15.30 -1.15 12.99
C GLU A 67 13.80 -1.12 13.38
N PRO A 68 13.41 -1.23 14.68
CA PRO A 68 12.01 -1.09 15.08
C PRO A 68 11.39 0.25 14.63
N THR A 69 12.12 1.36 14.81
CA THR A 69 11.66 2.67 14.33
C THR A 69 11.58 2.74 12.81
N GLN A 70 12.50 2.11 12.07
CA GLN A 70 12.44 2.03 10.61
C GLN A 70 11.21 1.26 10.14
N ARG A 71 10.94 0.08 10.72
CA ARG A 71 9.76 -0.77 10.41
C ARG A 71 8.47 0.03 10.62
N ARG A 72 8.29 0.66 11.80
CA ARG A 72 7.11 1.51 12.09
C ARG A 72 6.94 2.67 11.09
N ARG A 73 8.03 3.37 10.76
CA ARG A 73 7.97 4.51 9.82
C ARG A 73 7.69 4.08 8.38
N LEU A 74 8.20 2.93 7.96
CA LEU A 74 7.90 2.35 6.65
C LEU A 74 6.45 1.87 6.57
N ALA A 75 5.95 1.17 7.59
CA ALA A 75 4.56 0.77 7.68
C ALA A 75 3.62 1.97 7.52
N ALA A 76 3.81 3.02 8.33
CA ALA A 76 3.01 4.23 8.26
C ALA A 76 3.12 4.95 6.90
N PHE A 77 4.30 4.91 6.25
CA PHE A 77 4.49 5.48 4.93
C PHE A 77 3.70 4.74 3.84
N LEU A 78 3.72 3.41 3.87
CA LEU A 78 2.97 2.56 2.94
C LEU A 78 1.46 2.65 3.20
N GLY A 79 1.02 2.67 4.46
CA GLY A 79 -0.38 2.85 4.83
C GLY A 79 -0.95 4.18 4.31
N ARG A 80 -0.21 5.29 4.43
CA ARG A 80 -0.61 6.58 3.80
C ARG A 80 -0.63 6.54 2.27
N ARG A 81 -0.05 5.51 1.66
CA ARG A 81 -0.10 5.25 0.22
C ARG A 81 -1.25 4.32 -0.19
N GLY A 82 -2.04 3.86 0.79
CA GLY A 82 -3.22 3.03 0.59
C GLY A 82 -2.96 1.53 0.62
N TYR A 83 -1.74 1.10 0.95
CA TYR A 83 -1.43 -0.33 1.11
C TYR A 83 -1.97 -0.83 2.44
N GLU A 84 -2.58 -1.99 2.40
CA GLU A 84 -3.14 -2.71 3.54
C GLU A 84 -2.05 -3.41 4.36
N TRP A 85 -2.36 -3.80 5.59
CA TRP A 85 -1.39 -4.46 6.47
C TRP A 85 -0.94 -5.83 5.95
N ASP A 86 -1.83 -6.56 5.29
CA ASP A 86 -1.55 -7.82 4.61
C ASP A 86 -0.51 -7.68 3.48
N VAL A 87 -0.42 -6.52 2.83
CA VAL A 87 0.64 -6.18 1.86
C VAL A 87 1.88 -5.63 2.57
N ILE A 88 1.70 -4.79 3.59
CA ILE A 88 2.81 -4.12 4.29
C ILE A 88 3.69 -5.12 5.03
N ARG A 89 3.09 -6.06 5.76
CA ARG A 89 3.83 -7.01 6.61
C ARG A 89 4.81 -7.87 5.80
N PRO A 90 4.42 -8.57 4.71
CA PRO A 90 5.37 -9.29 3.86
C PRO A 90 6.50 -8.42 3.32
N VAL A 91 6.21 -7.16 2.99
CA VAL A 91 7.24 -6.21 2.53
C VAL A 91 8.26 -5.90 3.62
N LEU A 92 7.81 -5.66 4.86
CA LEU A 92 8.70 -5.45 5.99
C LEU A 92 9.50 -6.72 6.31
N ASP A 93 8.84 -7.88 6.32
CA ASP A 93 9.48 -9.17 6.57
C ASP A 93 10.56 -9.48 5.53
N ARG A 94 10.35 -9.07 4.28
CA ARG A 94 11.34 -9.23 3.21
C ARG A 94 12.55 -8.28 3.33
N LEU A 95 12.39 -7.15 4.02
CA LEU A 95 13.48 -6.17 4.23
C LEU A 95 14.29 -6.45 5.49
N TYR A 96 13.65 -6.95 6.54
CA TYR A 96 14.24 -7.05 7.88
C TYR A 96 14.24 -8.49 8.44
N GLY A 97 13.58 -9.43 7.78
CA GLY A 97 13.23 -10.73 8.35
C GLY A 97 11.89 -10.68 9.10
N PRO A 98 11.34 -11.85 9.47
CA PRO A 98 10.08 -11.92 10.21
C PRO A 98 10.19 -11.12 11.50
N GLY A 99 9.34 -10.11 11.64
CA GLY A 99 9.24 -9.39 12.91
C GLY A 99 8.48 -10.20 13.94
N ASP A 100 8.89 -10.09 15.19
CA ASP A 100 8.01 -10.42 16.31
C ASP A 100 7.04 -9.24 16.48
N ASP A 101 6.14 -9.06 15.51
CA ASP A 101 5.16 -7.99 15.46
C ASP A 101 4.04 -8.27 16.47
N GLY A 102 4.39 -8.24 17.76
CA GLY A 102 3.45 -8.15 18.87
C GLY A 102 2.67 -6.85 18.71
N GLY A 103 1.42 -6.99 18.28
CA GLY A 103 0.57 -5.88 17.85
C GLY A 103 0.33 -4.87 18.97
N GLU A 104 0.58 -3.60 18.67
CA GLU A 104 -0.01 -2.47 19.38
C GLU A 104 -0.49 -1.48 18.30
N GLY A 105 -1.76 -1.64 17.95
CA GLY A 105 -2.45 -0.86 16.93
C GLY A 105 -3.96 -0.91 17.11
N GLU A 106 -4.44 -0.96 18.35
CA GLU A 106 -5.80 -0.58 18.71
C GLU A 106 -5.71 0.64 19.64
N GLU A 107 -5.78 1.83 19.06
CA GLU A 107 -6.25 3.04 19.75
C GLU A 107 -6.80 3.96 18.65
N SER A 108 -8.07 3.72 18.32
CA SER A 108 -8.95 4.75 17.76
C SER A 108 -10.00 4.99 18.83
N GLU A 109 -9.84 6.08 19.57
CA GLU A 109 -10.84 6.64 20.50
C GLU A 109 -11.60 7.78 19.80
#